data_AF-Q7TMV8-F1
#
_entry.id   AF-Q7TMV8-F1
#
_cell.length_a   1.000
_cell.length_b   1.000
_cell.length_c   1.000
_cell.angle_alpha   90.00
_cell.angle_beta   90.00
_cell.angle_gamma   90.00
#
_symmetry.space_group_name_H-M   'P 1'
#
loop_
_entity.id
_entity.type
_entity.pdbx_description
1 polymer ?
#
loop_
_entity_poly.entity_id
_entity_poly.type
_entity_poly.pdbx_seq_one_letter_code
_entity_poly.pdbx_strand_id
1 'polypeptide(L)'
;RGNPRPTHDKELLQKLDSITEDQLDPKFQEVTKAFVSYIFTYAKIKTLKEGIKVTGNRLGILVTTYVNAINSGAVPCLDDAVTTLAQRENSVAVQKAADHYSEQMAQRLRLPTETLQELLDVHAACEKEAMAVFMEHSFKDENQQFLKKLVELIGENKELFLSKNEEASNKYCQEELDRLSKDFMENISTFFVPCGHKLYMDKREKIEHDYWQVPRKGVKASEVFQSFLQSQAFIESSILQADTALTAGEKAIAEERAQKVAAEKEQELLRQKQKEQQEHMEAQEKSHKENLEQLRRKLEQEREQDIKDHDMMLKKLMKDQKAFLEEGFKKKAEEMNKEIQQLRDVIKDKKRNTDRIKEALLNGFSTVLFHYLVRYLKHL
;
A
#
# COMPACT_ATOMS: atom_id res chain seq x y z
N ARG A 1 -39.64 -38.20 -17.52
CA ARG A 1 -40.19 -39.26 -16.64
C ARG A 1 -40.22 -38.68 -15.23
N GLY A 2 -41.35 -38.77 -14.53
CA GLY A 2 -41.49 -38.19 -13.18
C GLY A 2 -40.69 -38.99 -12.13
N ASN A 3 -40.41 -38.36 -10.99
CA ASN A 3 -39.78 -39.03 -9.86
C ASN A 3 -40.71 -40.12 -9.29
N PRO A 4 -40.17 -41.28 -8.84
CA PRO A 4 -40.96 -42.32 -8.18
C PRO A 4 -41.68 -41.77 -6.95
N ARG A 5 -42.78 -42.41 -6.56
CA ARG A 5 -43.48 -42.04 -5.32
C ARG A 5 -42.69 -42.58 -4.12
N PRO A 6 -42.59 -41.84 -2.99
CA PRO A 6 -41.88 -42.32 -1.80
C PRO A 6 -42.43 -43.63 -1.24
N THR A 7 -43.75 -43.81 -1.28
CA THR A 7 -44.45 -45.05 -0.94
C THR A 7 -45.83 -45.07 -1.60
N HIS A 8 -46.41 -46.26 -1.74
CA HIS A 8 -47.77 -46.46 -2.26
C HIS A 8 -48.84 -46.47 -1.15
N ASP A 9 -48.43 -46.58 0.11
CA ASP A 9 -49.31 -46.54 1.27
C ASP A 9 -49.70 -45.09 1.62
N LYS A 10 -51.01 -44.83 1.69
CA LYS A 10 -51.55 -43.49 1.96
C LYS A 10 -51.31 -43.03 3.41
N GLU A 11 -51.31 -43.94 4.37
CA GLU A 11 -51.06 -43.61 5.77
C GLU A 11 -49.58 -43.28 6.00
N LEU A 12 -48.68 -44.03 5.34
CA LEU A 12 -47.25 -43.75 5.38
C LEU A 12 -46.90 -42.44 4.67
N LEU A 13 -47.55 -42.12 3.55
CA LEU A 13 -47.38 -40.84 2.85
C LEU A 13 -47.71 -39.62 3.73
N GLN A 14 -48.69 -39.73 4.65
CA GLN A 14 -49.04 -38.66 5.58
C GLN A 14 -48.03 -38.50 6.72
N LYS A 15 -47.16 -39.49 6.92
CA LYS A 15 -46.22 -39.59 8.03
C LYS A 15 -44.77 -39.66 7.56
N LEU A 16 -44.47 -39.14 6.37
CA LEU A 16 -43.17 -39.24 5.69
C LEU A 16 -41.96 -38.84 6.56
N ASP A 17 -42.14 -37.86 7.45
CA ASP A 17 -41.06 -37.37 8.34
C ASP A 17 -40.74 -38.35 9.49
N SER A 18 -41.54 -39.41 9.66
CA SER A 18 -41.46 -40.36 10.79
C SER A 18 -41.33 -41.83 10.37
N ILE A 19 -41.42 -42.13 9.07
CA ILE A 19 -41.23 -43.49 8.54
C ILE A 19 -39.73 -43.79 8.33
N THR A 20 -39.38 -45.07 8.36
CA THR A 20 -37.99 -45.52 8.17
C THR A 20 -37.66 -45.77 6.70
N GLU A 21 -36.38 -45.77 6.33
CA GLU A 21 -35.96 -45.95 4.92
C GLU A 21 -36.45 -47.29 4.32
N ASP A 22 -36.56 -48.36 5.10
CA ASP A 22 -37.06 -49.66 4.66
C ASP A 22 -38.55 -49.63 4.26
N GLN A 23 -39.30 -48.62 4.71
CA GLN A 23 -40.71 -48.41 4.36
C GLN A 23 -40.88 -47.58 3.07
N LEU A 24 -39.78 -47.07 2.49
CA LEU A 24 -39.78 -46.34 1.23
C LEU A 24 -39.65 -47.28 0.04
N ASP A 25 -40.26 -46.90 -1.08
CA ASP A 25 -40.11 -47.58 -2.35
C ASP A 25 -38.60 -47.68 -2.74
N PRO A 26 -38.09 -48.88 -3.05
CA PRO A 26 -36.67 -49.06 -3.36
C PRO A 26 -36.17 -48.21 -4.55
N LYS A 27 -37.02 -47.96 -5.56
CA LYS A 27 -36.66 -47.11 -6.70
C LYS A 27 -36.65 -45.64 -6.30
N PHE A 28 -37.54 -45.22 -5.40
CA PHE A 28 -37.47 -43.88 -4.81
C PHE A 28 -36.17 -43.67 -4.05
N GLN A 29 -35.75 -44.65 -3.25
CA GLN A 29 -34.48 -44.60 -2.52
C GLN A 29 -33.29 -44.51 -3.48
N GLU A 30 -33.26 -45.33 -4.54
CA GLU A 30 -32.22 -45.32 -5.57
C GLU A 30 -32.11 -43.95 -6.25
N VAL A 31 -33.25 -43.40 -6.70
CA VAL A 31 -33.29 -42.08 -7.35
C VAL A 31 -32.87 -40.97 -6.38
N THR A 32 -33.27 -41.05 -5.12
CA THR A 32 -32.92 -40.05 -4.09
C THR A 32 -31.42 -40.10 -3.79
N LYS A 33 -30.84 -41.29 -3.62
CA LYS A 33 -29.39 -41.48 -3.45
C LYS A 33 -28.61 -40.95 -4.65
N ALA A 34 -29.08 -41.24 -5.86
CA ALA A 34 -28.47 -40.70 -7.08
C ALA A 34 -28.56 -39.17 -7.15
N PHE A 35 -29.71 -38.59 -6.78
CA PHE A 35 -29.90 -37.14 -6.72
C PHE A 35 -28.97 -36.47 -5.68
N VAL A 36 -28.91 -37.02 -4.46
CA VAL A 36 -28.03 -36.53 -3.40
C VAL A 36 -26.56 -36.60 -3.84
N SER A 37 -26.14 -37.73 -4.41
CA SER A 37 -24.81 -37.91 -4.96
C SER A 37 -24.52 -36.88 -6.06
N TYR A 38 -25.49 -36.61 -6.94
CA TYR A 38 -25.37 -35.59 -7.98
C TYR A 38 -25.15 -34.19 -7.38
N ILE A 39 -25.92 -33.81 -6.36
CA ILE A 39 -25.75 -32.52 -5.68
C ILE A 39 -24.35 -32.42 -5.05
N PHE A 40 -23.91 -33.41 -4.27
CA PHE A 40 -22.58 -33.36 -3.64
C PHE A 40 -21.42 -33.35 -4.65
N THR A 41 -21.60 -33.97 -5.82
CA THR A 41 -20.56 -34.06 -6.85
C THR A 41 -20.52 -32.81 -7.75
N TYR A 42 -21.68 -32.26 -8.11
CA TYR A 42 -21.79 -31.26 -9.18
C TYR A 42 -22.29 -29.89 -8.72
N ALA A 43 -22.76 -29.74 -7.47
CA ALA A 43 -23.15 -28.42 -6.97
C ALA A 43 -21.92 -27.50 -6.94
N LYS A 44 -22.06 -26.35 -7.59
CA LYS A 44 -21.00 -25.35 -7.66
C LYS A 44 -21.12 -24.39 -6.48
N ILE A 45 -19.98 -23.93 -5.99
CA ILE A 45 -19.90 -22.81 -5.06
C ILE A 45 -20.63 -21.61 -5.68
N LYS A 46 -21.46 -20.93 -4.89
CA LYS A 46 -22.13 -19.72 -5.34
C LYS A 46 -21.10 -18.64 -5.63
N THR A 47 -21.16 -18.06 -6.83
CA THR A 47 -20.33 -16.92 -7.23
C THR A 47 -21.17 -15.73 -7.65
N LEU A 48 -20.60 -14.53 -7.53
CA LEU A 48 -21.07 -13.30 -8.16
C LEU A 48 -20.33 -13.11 -9.51
N LYS A 49 -20.57 -11.98 -10.19
CA LYS A 49 -19.77 -11.57 -11.36
C LYS A 49 -18.27 -11.52 -10.98
N GLU A 50 -17.39 -11.68 -11.95
CA GLU A 50 -15.93 -11.64 -11.76
C GLU A 50 -15.39 -12.80 -10.91
N GLY A 51 -16.14 -13.89 -10.79
CA GLY A 51 -15.70 -15.12 -10.10
C GLY A 51 -15.66 -15.02 -8.57
N ILE A 52 -16.25 -13.97 -7.98
CA ILE A 52 -16.23 -13.72 -6.54
C ILE A 52 -17.03 -14.82 -5.81
N LYS A 53 -16.32 -15.66 -5.05
CA LYS A 53 -16.94 -16.72 -4.23
C LYS A 53 -17.74 -16.12 -3.07
N VAL A 54 -18.97 -16.58 -2.89
CA VAL A 54 -19.83 -16.15 -1.79
C VAL A 54 -19.52 -16.97 -0.53
N THR A 55 -18.92 -16.33 0.46
CA THR A 55 -18.69 -16.85 1.82
C THR A 55 -19.87 -16.55 2.73
N GLY A 56 -19.87 -17.04 3.97
CA GLY A 56 -20.90 -16.73 4.97
C GLY A 56 -21.08 -15.22 5.20
N ASN A 57 -19.97 -14.48 5.34
CA ASN A 57 -20.00 -13.02 5.53
C ASN A 57 -20.61 -12.31 4.31
N ARG A 58 -20.19 -12.70 3.10
CA ARG A 58 -20.74 -12.16 1.84
C ARG A 58 -22.23 -12.47 1.71
N LEU A 59 -22.65 -13.68 2.03
CA LEU A 59 -24.05 -14.08 2.01
C LEU A 59 -24.90 -13.26 2.97
N GLY A 60 -24.42 -13.02 4.20
CA GLY A 60 -25.12 -12.18 5.17
C GLY A 60 -25.37 -10.76 4.66
N ILE A 61 -24.38 -10.17 3.98
CA ILE A 61 -24.51 -8.85 3.34
C ILE A 61 -25.54 -8.90 2.21
N LEU A 62 -25.44 -9.88 1.30
CA LEU A 62 -26.37 -10.03 0.18
C LEU A 62 -27.82 -10.21 0.66
N VAL A 63 -28.05 -11.06 1.67
CA VAL A 63 -29.38 -11.28 2.27
C VAL A 63 -29.92 -9.97 2.84
N THR A 64 -29.10 -9.25 3.62
CA THR A 64 -29.50 -7.97 4.21
C THR A 64 -29.87 -6.96 3.13
N THR A 65 -29.04 -6.81 2.09
CA THR A 65 -29.31 -5.87 1.00
C THR A 65 -30.60 -6.21 0.25
N TYR A 66 -30.82 -7.48 -0.09
CA TYR A 66 -32.03 -7.88 -0.82
C TYR A 66 -33.29 -7.76 0.03
N VAL A 67 -33.26 -8.18 1.30
CA VAL A 67 -34.42 -8.06 2.21
C VAL A 67 -34.77 -6.60 2.47
N ASN A 68 -33.78 -5.72 2.63
CA ASN A 68 -34.02 -4.28 2.79
C ASN A 68 -34.68 -3.67 1.56
N ALA A 69 -34.25 -4.05 0.35
CA ALA A 69 -34.88 -3.60 -0.90
C ALA A 69 -36.35 -4.05 -0.97
N ILE A 70 -36.64 -5.31 -0.63
CA ILE A 70 -38.02 -5.83 -0.59
C ILE A 70 -38.86 -5.03 0.41
N ASN A 71 -38.35 -4.84 1.63
CA ASN A 71 -39.08 -4.16 2.71
C ASN A 71 -39.33 -2.68 2.42
N SER A 72 -38.49 -2.03 1.60
CA SER A 72 -38.68 -0.65 1.17
C SER A 72 -39.58 -0.49 -0.06
N GLY A 73 -40.05 -1.59 -0.65
CA GLY A 73 -40.82 -1.59 -1.90
C GLY A 73 -39.97 -1.43 -3.16
N ALA A 74 -38.64 -1.45 -3.03
CA ALA A 74 -37.70 -1.44 -4.16
C ALA A 74 -37.52 -2.86 -4.75
N VAL A 75 -37.05 -2.94 -6.00
CA VAL A 75 -36.73 -4.21 -6.64
C VAL A 75 -35.31 -4.64 -6.25
N PRO A 76 -35.10 -5.85 -5.70
CA PRO A 76 -33.77 -6.37 -5.42
C PRO A 76 -32.89 -6.41 -6.68
N CYS A 77 -31.81 -5.64 -6.68
CA CYS A 77 -30.89 -5.52 -7.81
C CYS A 77 -29.55 -6.19 -7.50
N LEU A 78 -29.12 -7.11 -8.38
CA LEU A 78 -27.87 -7.85 -8.21
C LEU A 78 -26.65 -6.92 -8.31
N ASP A 79 -26.68 -5.95 -9.23
CA ASP A 79 -25.56 -5.02 -9.39
C ASP A 79 -25.40 -4.09 -8.18
N ASP A 80 -26.50 -3.61 -7.60
CA ASP A 80 -26.48 -2.78 -6.37
C ASP A 80 -25.98 -3.56 -5.16
N ALA A 81 -26.37 -4.84 -5.05
CA ALA A 81 -25.90 -5.72 -3.98
C ALA A 81 -24.39 -6.00 -4.09
N VAL A 82 -23.89 -6.23 -5.31
CA VAL A 82 -22.45 -6.40 -5.56
C VAL A 82 -21.68 -5.11 -5.26
N THR A 83 -22.20 -3.94 -5.64
CA THR A 83 -21.57 -2.64 -5.35
C THR A 83 -21.53 -2.34 -3.85
N THR A 84 -22.62 -2.62 -3.13
CA THR A 84 -22.68 -2.46 -1.67
C THR A 84 -21.66 -3.38 -0.98
N LEU A 85 -21.54 -4.63 -1.47
CA LEU A 85 -20.56 -5.57 -0.96
C LEU A 85 -19.12 -5.08 -1.23
N ALA A 86 -18.84 -4.60 -2.43
CA ALA A 86 -17.53 -4.06 -2.82
C ALA A 86 -17.12 -2.87 -1.94
N GLN A 87 -18.02 -1.91 -1.71
CA GLN A 87 -17.75 -0.76 -0.85
C GLN A 87 -17.34 -1.18 0.56
N ARG A 88 -18.08 -2.13 1.15
CA ARG A 88 -17.79 -2.60 2.51
C ARG A 88 -16.48 -3.39 2.58
N GLU A 89 -16.27 -4.33 1.67
CA GLU A 89 -15.05 -5.16 1.68
C GLU A 89 -13.80 -4.34 1.33
N ASN A 90 -13.88 -3.45 0.33
CA ASN A 90 -12.74 -2.60 -0.03
C ASN A 90 -12.37 -1.64 1.11
N SER A 91 -13.35 -1.10 1.85
CA SER A 91 -13.05 -0.29 3.04
C SER A 91 -12.29 -1.07 4.11
N VAL A 92 -12.68 -2.32 4.34
CA VAL A 92 -11.98 -3.20 5.29
C VAL A 92 -10.60 -3.59 4.76
N ALA A 93 -10.47 -3.83 3.45
CA ALA A 93 -9.20 -4.13 2.80
C ALA A 93 -8.20 -2.98 2.92
N VAL A 94 -8.64 -1.71 2.77
CA VAL A 94 -7.81 -0.52 3.00
C VAL A 94 -7.28 -0.51 4.43
N GLN A 95 -8.17 -0.69 5.42
CA GLN A 95 -7.77 -0.67 6.82
C GLN A 95 -6.76 -1.78 7.12
N LYS A 96 -7.07 -3.01 6.70
CA LYS A 96 -6.20 -4.16 6.91
C LYS A 96 -4.81 -3.97 6.30
N ALA A 97 -4.74 -3.40 5.09
CA ALA A 97 -3.48 -3.11 4.42
C ALA A 97 -2.69 -2.00 5.12
N ALA A 98 -3.36 -0.93 5.56
CA ALA A 98 -2.73 0.18 6.30
C ALA A 98 -2.22 -0.27 7.68
N ASP A 99 -2.97 -1.10 8.39
CA ASP A 99 -2.56 -1.69 9.66
C ASP A 99 -1.33 -2.59 9.47
N HIS A 100 -1.38 -3.48 8.47
CA HIS A 100 -0.24 -4.33 8.09
C HIS A 100 1.00 -3.50 7.80
N TYR A 101 0.90 -2.43 6.99
CA TYR A 101 2.01 -1.53 6.73
C TYR A 101 2.60 -0.94 8.02
N SER A 102 1.74 -0.42 8.89
CA SER A 102 2.12 0.25 10.14
C SER A 102 2.86 -0.70 11.08
N GLU A 103 2.32 -1.90 11.26
CA GLU A 103 2.87 -2.94 12.12
C GLU A 103 4.24 -3.39 11.60
N GLN A 104 4.36 -3.65 10.29
CA GLN A 104 5.61 -4.11 9.69
C GLN A 104 6.70 -3.04 9.74
N MET A 105 6.35 -1.76 9.49
CA MET A 105 7.29 -0.65 9.65
C MET A 105 7.79 -0.55 11.10
N ALA A 106 6.89 -0.62 12.07
CA ALA A 106 7.24 -0.54 13.50
C ALA A 106 8.10 -1.72 13.97
N GLN A 107 7.86 -2.93 13.46
CA GLN A 107 8.61 -4.13 13.85
C GLN A 107 10.00 -4.19 13.21
N ARG A 108 10.14 -3.71 11.97
CA ARG A 108 11.39 -3.83 11.20
C ARG A 108 12.35 -2.67 11.39
N LEU A 109 11.85 -1.48 11.72
CA LEU A 109 12.68 -0.29 11.89
C LEU A 109 13.23 -0.17 13.31
N ARG A 110 14.53 0.09 13.39
CA ARG A 110 15.19 0.58 14.60
C ARG A 110 15.65 2.01 14.36
N LEU A 111 15.01 2.95 15.06
CA LEU A 111 15.35 4.37 14.98
C LEU A 111 16.45 4.75 16.00
N PRO A 112 17.35 5.68 15.67
CA PRO A 112 17.59 6.19 14.32
C PRO A 112 18.18 5.10 13.39
N THR A 113 17.84 5.18 12.11
CA THR A 113 18.50 4.40 11.05
C THR A 113 19.91 4.94 10.80
N GLU A 114 20.81 4.12 10.25
CA GLU A 114 22.15 4.59 9.87
C GLU A 114 22.06 5.57 8.70
N THR A 115 21.23 5.26 7.70
CA THR A 115 21.00 6.08 6.51
C THR A 115 19.52 6.25 6.24
N LEU A 116 19.17 7.23 5.41
CA LEU A 116 17.81 7.36 4.89
C LEU A 116 17.41 6.13 4.05
N GLN A 117 18.35 5.57 3.28
CA GLN A 117 18.10 4.40 2.44
C GLN A 117 17.65 3.17 3.23
N GLU A 118 18.22 2.92 4.42
CA GLU A 118 17.76 1.84 5.31
C GLU A 118 16.26 1.94 5.61
N LEU A 119 15.76 3.16 5.87
CA LEU A 119 14.34 3.39 6.11
C LEU A 119 13.51 3.18 4.84
N LEU A 120 13.97 3.71 3.70
CA LEU A 120 13.27 3.63 2.43
C LEU A 120 13.17 2.20 1.89
N ASP A 121 14.19 1.36 2.11
CA ASP A 121 14.17 -0.05 1.73
C ASP A 121 13.13 -0.84 2.54
N VAL A 122 13.04 -0.57 3.84
CA VAL A 122 12.00 -1.17 4.69
C VAL A 122 10.61 -0.69 4.28
N HIS A 123 10.45 0.61 4.02
CA HIS A 123 9.21 1.18 3.50
C HIS A 123 8.76 0.50 2.21
N ALA A 124 9.64 0.34 1.23
CA ALA A 124 9.31 -0.29 -0.05
C ALA A 124 8.82 -1.73 0.13
N ALA A 125 9.47 -2.50 1.02
CA ALA A 125 9.05 -3.86 1.34
C ALA A 125 7.67 -3.89 2.03
N CYS A 126 7.45 -3.03 3.03
CA CYS A 126 6.18 -2.94 3.74
C CYS A 126 5.02 -2.46 2.84
N GLU A 127 5.29 -1.48 1.97
CA GLU A 127 4.34 -0.96 0.98
C GLU A 127 3.90 -2.08 0.02
N LYS A 128 4.85 -2.85 -0.51
CA LYS A 128 4.58 -3.99 -1.38
C LYS A 128 3.72 -5.07 -0.71
N GLU A 129 3.98 -5.37 0.56
CA GLU A 129 3.17 -6.30 1.33
C GLU A 129 1.74 -5.77 1.57
N ALA A 130 1.61 -4.49 1.94
CA ALA A 130 0.32 -3.85 2.12
C ALA A 130 -0.51 -3.81 0.83
N MET A 131 0.13 -3.54 -0.31
CA MET A 131 -0.50 -3.63 -1.62
C MET A 131 -1.01 -5.05 -1.87
N ALA A 132 -0.21 -6.08 -1.60
CA ALA A 132 -0.63 -7.47 -1.75
C ALA A 132 -1.84 -7.82 -0.87
N VAL A 133 -1.85 -7.40 0.40
CA VAL A 133 -2.99 -7.57 1.32
C VAL A 133 -4.25 -6.90 0.79
N PHE A 134 -4.13 -5.67 0.28
CA PHE A 134 -5.26 -4.99 -0.35
C PHE A 134 -5.73 -5.72 -1.60
N MET A 135 -4.82 -6.17 -2.45
CA MET A 135 -5.15 -6.89 -3.68
C MET A 135 -5.85 -8.23 -3.40
N GLU A 136 -5.56 -8.90 -2.30
CA GLU A 136 -6.23 -10.15 -1.92
C GLU A 136 -7.69 -9.93 -1.48
N HIS A 137 -7.97 -8.80 -0.84
CA HIS A 137 -9.25 -8.56 -0.17
C HIS A 137 -10.16 -7.54 -0.86
N SER A 138 -9.67 -6.81 -1.86
CA SER A 138 -10.49 -5.87 -2.64
C SER A 138 -11.01 -6.49 -3.93
N PHE A 139 -12.15 -5.99 -4.41
CA PHE A 139 -12.70 -6.29 -5.73
C PHE A 139 -13.60 -5.14 -6.19
N LYS A 140 -13.80 -4.98 -7.50
CA LYS A 140 -14.67 -3.94 -8.07
C LYS A 140 -14.41 -2.54 -7.47
N ASP A 141 -13.14 -2.15 -7.38
CA ASP A 141 -12.74 -0.80 -6.94
C ASP A 141 -12.94 0.21 -8.09
N GLU A 142 -14.18 0.62 -8.29
CA GLU A 142 -14.56 1.56 -9.34
C GLU A 142 -13.77 2.87 -9.21
N ASN A 143 -13.11 3.28 -10.30
CA ASN A 143 -12.25 4.47 -10.36
C ASN A 143 -11.05 4.46 -9.37
N GLN A 144 -10.75 3.29 -8.79
CA GLN A 144 -9.63 3.06 -7.86
C GLN A 144 -9.67 3.97 -6.63
N GLN A 145 -10.86 4.25 -6.12
CA GLN A 145 -11.03 5.18 -5.00
C GLN A 145 -10.44 4.61 -3.71
N PHE A 146 -10.61 3.31 -3.46
CA PHE A 146 -10.08 2.67 -2.27
C PHE A 146 -8.57 2.49 -2.35
N LEU A 147 -8.06 2.13 -3.52
CA LEU A 147 -6.62 2.07 -3.75
C LEU A 147 -5.94 3.42 -3.54
N LYS A 148 -6.52 4.51 -4.08
CA LYS A 148 -5.99 5.86 -3.85
C LYS A 148 -5.92 6.12 -2.36
N LYS A 149 -7.02 5.93 -1.64
CA LYS A 149 -7.06 6.10 -0.17
C LYS A 149 -5.97 5.30 0.55
N LEU A 150 -5.69 4.06 0.15
CA LEU A 150 -4.60 3.28 0.73
C LEU A 150 -3.23 3.91 0.47
N VAL A 151 -2.96 4.37 -0.75
CA VAL A 151 -1.71 5.06 -1.10
C VAL A 151 -1.55 6.35 -0.30
N GLU A 152 -2.63 7.11 -0.10
CA GLU A 152 -2.61 8.32 0.74
C GLU A 152 -2.22 7.98 2.18
N LEU A 153 -2.85 6.96 2.79
CA LEU A 153 -2.57 6.52 4.15
C LEU A 153 -1.13 6.00 4.33
N ILE A 154 -0.63 5.23 3.37
CA ILE A 154 0.76 4.75 3.39
C ILE A 154 1.72 5.93 3.29
N GLY A 155 1.43 6.91 2.44
CA GLY A 155 2.21 8.14 2.30
C GLY A 155 2.27 8.93 3.61
N GLU A 156 1.14 9.21 4.23
CA GLU A 156 1.07 9.92 5.52
C GLU A 156 1.86 9.19 6.62
N ASN A 157 1.77 7.86 6.67
CA ASN A 157 2.46 7.06 7.66
C ASN A 157 3.98 6.99 7.40
N LYS A 158 4.40 6.93 6.14
CA LYS A 158 5.82 7.07 5.75
C LYS A 158 6.38 8.40 6.27
N GLU A 159 5.68 9.52 6.06
CA GLU A 159 6.11 10.84 6.56
C GLU A 159 6.25 10.86 8.08
N LEU A 160 5.34 10.20 8.80
CA LEU A 160 5.45 10.06 10.25
C LEU A 160 6.72 9.29 10.67
N PHE A 161 7.07 8.21 9.97
CA PHE A 161 8.30 7.46 10.26
C PHE A 161 9.57 8.25 9.90
N LEU A 162 9.56 9.02 8.80
CA LEU A 162 10.66 9.92 8.44
C LEU A 162 10.89 10.96 9.54
N SER A 163 9.83 11.64 9.99
CA SER A 163 9.90 12.64 11.06
C SER A 163 10.41 12.04 12.37
N LYS A 164 9.91 10.87 12.78
CA LYS A 164 10.41 10.16 13.98
C LYS A 164 11.89 9.76 13.86
N ASN A 165 12.33 9.38 12.66
CA ASN A 165 13.73 9.04 12.42
C ASN A 165 14.64 10.26 12.56
N GLU A 166 14.21 11.40 11.99
CA GLU A 166 14.91 12.67 12.13
C GLU A 166 15.01 13.12 13.59
N GLU A 167 13.91 13.04 14.35
CA GLU A 167 13.88 13.39 15.76
C GLU A 167 14.80 12.49 16.59
N ALA A 168 14.74 11.16 16.37
CA ALA A 168 15.59 10.21 17.06
C ALA A 168 17.08 10.41 16.72
N SER A 169 17.39 10.72 15.45
CA SER A 169 18.75 11.02 14.99
C SER A 169 19.27 12.31 15.61
N ASN A 170 18.46 13.38 15.59
CA ASN A 170 18.82 14.65 16.19
C ASN A 170 19.15 14.49 17.68
N LYS A 171 18.23 13.87 18.43
CA LYS A 171 18.38 13.62 19.86
C LYS A 171 19.65 12.83 20.17
N TYR A 172 19.87 11.71 19.48
CA TYR A 172 21.04 10.87 19.71
C TYR A 172 22.35 11.57 19.37
N CYS A 173 22.39 12.33 18.26
CA CYS A 173 23.57 13.12 17.89
C CYS A 173 23.89 14.21 18.93
N GLN A 174 22.87 14.88 19.45
CA GLN A 174 23.03 15.91 20.48
C GLN A 174 23.57 15.29 21.78
N GLU A 175 22.98 14.19 22.24
CA GLU A 175 23.43 13.48 23.45
C GLU A 175 24.90 13.03 23.34
N GLU A 176 25.31 12.52 22.17
CA GLU A 176 26.68 12.09 21.93
C GLU A 176 27.66 13.28 21.82
N LEU A 177 27.26 14.39 21.20
CA LEU A 177 28.10 15.60 21.20
C LEU A 177 28.23 16.22 22.58
N ASP A 178 27.15 16.29 23.35
CA ASP A 178 27.18 16.78 24.73
C ASP A 178 28.13 15.91 25.57
N ARG A 179 28.08 14.59 25.39
CA ARG A 179 28.98 13.64 26.06
C ARG A 179 30.44 13.84 25.67
N LEU A 180 30.73 13.97 24.38
CA LEU A 180 32.09 14.12 23.85
C LEU A 180 32.71 15.48 24.17
N SER A 181 31.88 16.53 24.20
CA SER A 181 32.32 17.92 24.42
C SER A 181 32.28 18.35 25.88
N LYS A 182 31.70 17.56 26.80
CA LYS A 182 31.50 17.93 28.21
C LYS A 182 32.76 18.50 28.89
N ASP A 183 33.85 17.73 28.93
CA ASP A 183 35.11 18.14 29.56
C ASP A 183 35.71 19.38 28.89
N PHE A 184 35.59 19.45 27.56
CA PHE A 184 36.04 20.58 26.78
C PHE A 184 35.27 21.86 27.10
N MET A 185 33.95 21.78 27.22
CA MET A 185 33.07 22.91 27.56
C MET A 185 33.25 23.37 29.01
N GLU A 186 33.41 22.44 29.96
CA GLU A 186 33.65 22.76 31.37
C GLU A 186 35.00 23.45 31.61
N ASN A 187 36.00 23.18 30.77
CA ASN A 187 37.37 23.71 30.90
C ASN A 187 37.71 24.83 29.90
N ILE A 188 36.72 25.52 29.32
CA ILE A 188 36.95 26.59 28.32
C ILE A 188 37.93 27.66 28.80
N SER A 189 37.86 28.04 30.09
CA SER A 189 38.73 29.08 30.66
C SER A 189 40.22 28.71 30.63
N THR A 190 40.55 27.42 30.58
CA THR A 190 41.94 26.93 30.55
C THR A 190 42.65 27.25 29.23
N PHE A 191 41.91 27.59 28.17
CA PHE A 191 42.46 27.97 26.86
C PHE A 191 42.80 29.46 26.76
N PHE A 192 42.51 30.30 27.77
CA PHE A 192 42.88 31.72 27.80
C PHE A 192 44.33 31.91 28.29
N VAL A 193 45.27 31.29 27.59
CA VAL A 193 46.71 31.30 27.88
C VAL A 193 47.50 31.53 26.60
N PRO A 194 48.79 31.93 26.66
CA PRO A 194 49.63 32.00 25.46
C PRO A 194 49.65 30.66 24.71
N CYS A 195 49.45 30.69 23.40
CA CYS A 195 49.27 29.50 22.53
C CYS A 195 47.98 28.69 22.79
N GLY A 196 47.04 29.23 23.55
CA GLY A 196 45.79 28.57 23.91
C GLY A 196 44.84 28.33 22.74
N HIS A 197 44.87 29.17 21.70
CA HIS A 197 44.06 28.97 20.50
C HIS A 197 44.39 27.66 19.78
N LYS A 198 45.69 27.30 19.69
CA LYS A 198 46.10 26.03 19.09
C LYS A 198 45.60 24.83 19.90
N LEU A 199 45.73 24.89 21.22
CA LEU A 199 45.26 23.82 22.12
C LEU A 199 43.75 23.62 22.03
N TYR A 200 42.99 24.71 21.91
CA TYR A 200 41.55 24.69 21.68
C TYR A 200 41.20 23.99 20.37
N MET A 201 41.90 24.33 19.28
CA MET A 201 41.69 23.73 17.97
C MET A 201 42.00 22.22 17.97
N ASP A 202 43.13 21.81 18.55
CA ASP A 202 43.51 20.40 18.66
C ASP A 202 42.44 19.59 19.43
N LYS A 203 41.86 20.17 20.49
CA LYS A 203 40.79 19.53 21.27
C LYS A 203 39.47 19.46 20.49
N ARG A 204 39.10 20.51 19.78
CA ARG A 204 37.89 20.54 18.94
C ARG A 204 37.99 19.55 17.78
N GLU A 205 39.15 19.44 17.13
CA GLU A 205 39.42 18.46 16.07
C GLU A 205 39.32 17.03 16.60
N LYS A 206 39.77 16.79 17.84
CA LYS A 206 39.57 15.49 18.49
C LYS A 206 38.08 15.17 18.70
N ILE A 207 37.28 16.14 19.17
CA ILE A 207 35.83 15.96 19.32
C ILE A 207 35.18 15.67 17.97
N GLU A 208 35.58 16.39 16.91
CA GLU A 208 35.12 16.11 15.55
C GLU A 208 35.43 14.67 15.14
N HIS A 209 36.68 14.24 15.32
CA HIS A 209 37.10 12.88 14.99
C HIS A 209 36.29 11.84 15.75
N ASP A 210 36.19 11.97 17.08
CA ASP A 210 35.49 11.04 17.95
C ASP A 210 33.98 10.99 17.62
N TYR A 211 33.37 12.14 17.31
CA TYR A 211 31.97 12.22 16.89
C TYR A 211 31.73 11.46 15.60
N TRP A 212 32.60 11.60 14.60
CA TRP A 212 32.46 10.89 13.33
C TRP A 212 32.64 9.37 13.47
N GLN A 213 33.34 8.89 14.50
CA GLN A 213 33.43 7.45 14.82
C GLN A 213 32.18 6.87 15.49
N VAL A 214 31.25 7.69 16.01
CA VAL A 214 30.01 7.20 16.63
C VAL A 214 29.12 6.50 15.59
N PRO A 215 28.73 5.24 15.77
CA PRO A 215 27.86 4.54 14.82
C PRO A 215 26.40 4.98 14.98
N ARG A 216 25.58 4.77 13.93
CA ARG A 216 24.11 4.97 13.93
C ARG A 216 23.66 6.36 14.38
N LYS A 217 24.41 7.39 14.01
CA LYS A 217 24.00 8.79 14.24
C LYS A 217 22.75 9.15 13.44
N GLY A 218 22.64 8.60 12.24
CA GLY A 218 21.51 8.80 11.34
C GLY A 218 21.52 10.12 10.58
N VAL A 219 20.37 10.45 10.01
CA VAL A 219 20.21 11.49 8.98
C VAL A 219 20.48 12.93 9.44
N LYS A 220 20.54 13.21 10.75
CA LYS A 220 20.82 14.54 11.30
C LYS A 220 22.27 14.75 11.75
N ALA A 221 23.14 13.78 11.54
CA ALA A 221 24.52 13.82 12.04
C ALA A 221 25.30 15.09 11.64
N SER A 222 25.28 15.44 10.35
CA SER A 222 26.00 16.60 9.83
C SER A 222 25.38 17.93 10.26
N GLU A 223 24.04 18.00 10.31
CA GLU A 223 23.31 19.22 10.72
C GLU A 223 23.57 19.55 12.19
N VAL A 224 23.45 18.56 13.07
CA VAL A 224 23.69 18.73 14.52
C VAL A 224 25.15 19.12 14.79
N PHE A 225 26.10 18.50 14.11
CA PHE A 225 27.51 18.86 14.25
C PHE A 225 27.80 20.29 13.75
N GLN A 226 27.17 20.70 12.65
CA GLN A 226 27.30 22.08 12.16
C GLN A 226 26.75 23.08 13.18
N SER A 227 25.58 22.82 13.79
CA SER A 227 25.03 23.67 14.85
C SER A 227 25.97 23.76 16.05
N PHE A 228 26.62 22.64 16.43
CA PHE A 228 27.68 22.65 17.43
C PHE A 228 28.83 23.58 17.03
N LEU A 229 29.41 23.43 15.82
CA LEU A 229 30.49 24.31 15.35
C LEU A 229 30.11 25.79 15.35
N GLN A 230 28.88 26.12 14.95
CA GLN A 230 28.36 27.48 14.99
C GLN A 230 28.29 28.02 16.43
N SER A 231 27.85 27.21 17.39
CA SER A 231 27.84 27.59 18.81
C SER A 231 29.25 27.86 19.35
N GLN A 232 30.27 27.19 18.80
CA GLN A 232 31.67 27.35 19.20
C GLN A 232 32.37 28.56 18.58
N ALA A 233 31.82 29.15 17.51
CA ALA A 233 32.50 30.19 16.74
C ALA A 233 32.84 31.44 17.57
N PHE A 234 31.93 31.86 18.47
CA PHE A 234 32.18 33.01 19.35
C PHE A 234 33.25 32.71 20.41
N ILE A 235 33.26 31.49 20.95
CA ILE A 235 34.24 31.03 21.94
C ILE A 235 35.63 30.98 21.29
N GLU A 236 35.74 30.38 20.10
CA GLU A 236 36.96 30.32 19.31
C GLU A 236 37.53 31.73 19.04
N SER A 237 36.68 32.65 18.56
CA SER A 237 37.09 34.04 18.31
C SER A 237 37.58 34.74 19.59
N SER A 238 36.90 34.54 20.71
CA SER A 238 37.31 35.14 22.00
C SER A 238 38.66 34.61 22.47
N ILE A 239 38.92 33.31 22.34
CA ILE A 239 40.21 32.68 22.68
C ILE A 239 41.31 33.19 21.75
N LEU A 240 41.04 33.25 20.43
CA LEU A 240 41.99 33.76 19.43
C LEU A 240 42.41 35.21 19.73
N GLN A 241 41.46 36.06 20.10
CA GLN A 241 41.74 37.46 20.44
C GLN A 241 42.54 37.58 21.74
N ALA A 242 42.27 36.73 22.74
CA ALA A 242 42.99 36.71 24.01
C ALA A 242 44.40 36.11 23.93
N ASP A 243 44.73 35.33 22.88
CA ASP A 243 46.04 34.69 22.75
C ASP A 243 47.14 35.72 22.49
N THR A 244 48.01 35.95 23.47
CA THR A 244 49.10 36.94 23.39
C THR A 244 50.33 36.42 22.65
N ALA A 245 50.39 35.12 22.31
CA ALA A 245 51.50 34.55 21.54
C ALA A 245 51.36 34.81 20.03
N LEU A 246 50.18 35.23 19.56
CA LEU A 246 49.90 35.52 18.16
C LEU A 246 49.94 37.02 17.87
N THR A 247 50.56 37.38 16.76
CA THR A 247 50.53 38.75 16.22
C THR A 247 49.16 39.08 15.62
N ALA A 248 48.84 40.37 15.48
CA ALA A 248 47.58 40.80 14.86
C ALA A 248 47.40 40.25 13.43
N GLY A 249 48.49 40.11 12.67
CA GLY A 249 48.46 39.50 11.33
C GLY A 249 48.14 38.01 11.36
N GLU A 250 48.73 37.25 12.29
CA GLU A 250 48.44 35.82 12.47
C GLU A 250 46.99 35.58 12.93
N LYS A 251 46.44 36.46 13.78
CA LYS A 251 45.03 36.42 14.19
C LYS A 251 44.09 36.65 13.01
N ALA A 252 44.34 37.67 12.19
CA ALA A 252 43.54 37.94 11.00
C ALA A 252 43.55 36.76 10.01
N ILE A 253 44.72 36.14 9.80
CA ILE A 253 44.86 34.95 8.96
C ILE A 253 44.06 33.77 9.53
N ALA A 254 44.06 33.58 10.85
CA ALA A 254 43.30 32.52 11.50
C ALA A 254 41.78 32.73 11.36
N GLU A 255 41.29 33.96 11.53
CA GLU A 255 39.87 34.29 11.33
C GLU A 255 39.42 34.06 9.88
N GLU A 256 40.22 34.51 8.90
CA GLU A 256 39.92 34.29 7.47
C GLU A 256 39.86 32.78 7.14
N ARG A 257 40.80 32.00 7.67
CA ARG A 257 40.80 30.53 7.51
C ARG A 257 39.57 29.90 8.14
N ALA A 258 39.19 30.30 9.35
CA ALA A 258 37.99 29.77 10.03
C ALA A 258 36.72 30.08 9.24
N GLN A 259 36.58 31.30 8.71
CA GLN A 259 35.45 31.68 7.84
C GLN A 259 35.39 30.84 6.57
N LYS A 260 36.55 30.61 5.93
CA LYS A 260 36.62 29.79 4.72
C LYS A 260 36.22 28.34 5.00
N VAL A 261 36.73 27.74 6.07
CA VAL A 261 36.38 26.36 6.46
C VAL A 261 34.89 26.25 6.81
N ALA A 262 34.32 27.24 7.49
CA ALA A 262 32.89 27.26 7.81
C ALA A 262 32.02 27.30 6.54
N ALA A 263 32.38 28.15 5.58
CA ALA A 263 31.68 28.24 4.29
C ALA A 263 31.79 26.95 3.47
N GLU A 264 32.97 26.31 3.45
CA GLU A 264 33.18 25.02 2.77
C GLU A 264 32.33 23.91 3.40
N LYS A 265 32.27 23.82 4.73
CA LYS A 265 31.43 22.84 5.44
C LYS A 265 29.93 23.07 5.20
N GLU A 266 29.48 24.32 5.16
CA GLU A 266 28.08 24.66 4.86
C GLU A 266 27.71 24.27 3.41
N GLN A 267 28.59 24.53 2.45
CA GLN A 267 28.39 24.12 1.07
C GLN A 267 28.34 22.59 0.93
N GLU A 268 29.18 21.86 1.65
CA GLU A 268 29.20 20.39 1.62
C GLU A 268 27.91 19.81 2.23
N LEU A 269 27.41 20.38 3.34
CA LEU A 269 26.12 19.98 3.89
C LEU A 269 24.98 20.19 2.89
N LEU A 270 24.97 21.33 2.19
CA LEU A 270 23.95 21.60 1.18
C LEU A 270 23.99 20.57 0.04
N ARG A 271 25.20 20.18 -0.41
CA ARG A 271 25.38 19.11 -1.39
C ARG A 271 24.88 17.76 -0.89
N GLN A 272 25.17 17.41 0.37
CA GLN A 272 24.66 16.18 0.98
C GLN A 272 23.14 16.17 1.02
N LYS A 273 22.50 17.27 1.47
CA LYS A 273 21.03 17.40 1.47
C LYS A 273 20.43 17.23 0.07
N GLN A 274 21.04 17.85 -0.95
CA GLN A 274 20.58 17.69 -2.33
C GLN A 274 20.71 16.25 -2.82
N LYS A 275 21.81 15.57 -2.48
CA LYS A 275 22.04 14.17 -2.84
C LYS A 275 21.04 13.24 -2.16
N GLU A 276 20.79 13.42 -0.87
CA GLU A 276 19.78 12.65 -0.12
C GLU A 276 18.37 12.87 -0.68
N GLN A 277 18.03 14.09 -1.06
CA GLN A 277 16.76 14.39 -1.74
C GLN A 277 16.62 13.66 -3.08
N GLN A 278 17.70 13.62 -3.87
CA GLN A 278 17.72 12.93 -5.16
C GLN A 278 17.59 11.41 -4.98
N GLU A 279 18.37 10.82 -4.07
CA GLU A 279 18.31 9.38 -3.75
C GLU A 279 16.92 8.99 -3.24
N HIS A 280 16.30 9.83 -2.39
CA HIS A 280 14.92 9.65 -1.95
C HIS A 280 13.93 9.62 -3.12
N MET A 281 14.05 10.55 -4.07
CA MET A 281 13.19 10.61 -5.25
C MET A 281 13.33 9.34 -6.10
N GLU A 282 14.56 8.90 -6.36
CA GLU A 282 14.85 7.73 -7.19
C GLU A 282 14.37 6.42 -6.54
N ALA A 283 14.61 6.25 -5.23
CA ALA A 283 14.13 5.09 -4.47
C ALA A 283 12.59 5.03 -4.48
N GLN A 284 11.94 6.18 -4.35
CA GLN A 284 10.47 6.29 -4.41
C GLN A 284 9.93 5.90 -5.79
N GLU A 285 10.51 6.44 -6.87
CA GLU A 285 10.10 6.09 -8.24
C GLU A 285 10.23 4.58 -8.50
N LYS A 286 11.31 3.96 -8.02
CA LYS A 286 11.55 2.52 -8.17
C LYS A 286 10.54 1.67 -7.42
N SER A 287 10.27 1.96 -6.14
CA SER A 287 9.25 1.22 -5.35
C SER A 287 7.88 1.29 -6.00
N HIS A 288 7.48 2.51 -6.40
CA HIS A 288 6.18 2.74 -7.00
C HIS A 288 6.00 2.03 -8.33
N LYS A 289 7.06 1.91 -9.14
CA LYS A 289 7.02 1.12 -10.38
C LYS A 289 6.66 -0.35 -10.12
N GLU A 290 7.22 -0.98 -9.09
CA GLU A 290 6.90 -2.37 -8.75
C GLU A 290 5.44 -2.53 -8.29
N ASN A 291 4.93 -1.60 -7.48
CA ASN A 291 3.55 -1.63 -7.00
C ASN A 291 2.56 -1.42 -8.16
N LEU A 292 2.88 -0.54 -9.11
CA LEU A 292 2.09 -0.34 -10.32
C LEU A 292 2.01 -1.60 -11.17
N GLU A 293 3.08 -2.39 -11.26
CA GLU A 293 3.04 -3.67 -11.95
C GLU A 293 2.12 -4.68 -11.26
N GLN A 294 2.13 -4.75 -9.92
CA GLN A 294 1.21 -5.62 -9.18
C GLN A 294 -0.26 -5.23 -9.41
N LEU A 295 -0.56 -3.93 -9.33
CA LEU A 295 -1.91 -3.42 -9.61
C LEU A 295 -2.33 -3.73 -11.04
N ARG A 296 -1.45 -3.48 -12.01
CA ARG A 296 -1.71 -3.76 -13.42
C ARG A 296 -2.05 -5.23 -13.63
N ARG A 297 -1.28 -6.15 -13.04
CA ARG A 297 -1.55 -7.60 -13.11
C ARG A 297 -2.94 -7.95 -12.55
N LYS A 298 -3.34 -7.37 -11.41
CA LYS A 298 -4.67 -7.60 -10.84
C LYS A 298 -5.79 -7.09 -11.76
N LEU A 299 -5.71 -5.85 -12.23
CA LEU A 299 -6.72 -5.27 -13.11
C LEU A 299 -6.85 -6.03 -14.44
N GLU A 300 -5.73 -6.56 -14.95
CA GLU A 300 -5.73 -7.44 -16.12
C GLU A 300 -6.46 -8.76 -15.81
N GLN A 301 -6.21 -9.39 -14.66
CA GLN A 301 -6.90 -10.62 -14.24
C GLN A 301 -8.41 -10.42 -14.04
N GLU A 302 -8.83 -9.34 -13.38
CA GLU A 302 -10.26 -9.02 -13.16
C GLU A 302 -10.98 -8.84 -14.50
N ARG A 303 -10.35 -8.13 -15.46
CA ARG A 303 -10.90 -7.95 -16.80
C ARG A 303 -10.96 -9.22 -17.61
N GLU A 304 -9.93 -10.06 -17.54
CA GLU A 304 -9.95 -11.36 -18.21
C GLU A 304 -11.08 -12.23 -17.66
N GLN A 305 -11.33 -12.18 -16.35
CA GLN A 305 -12.43 -12.92 -15.74
C GLN A 305 -13.79 -12.38 -16.19
N ASP A 306 -13.95 -11.06 -16.24
CA ASP A 306 -15.17 -10.43 -16.74
C ASP A 306 -15.44 -10.78 -18.22
N ILE A 307 -14.42 -10.77 -19.07
CA ILE A 307 -14.54 -11.22 -20.47
C ILE A 307 -14.93 -12.70 -20.54
N LYS A 308 -14.34 -13.56 -19.71
CA LYS A 308 -14.69 -14.99 -19.64
C LYS A 308 -16.14 -15.19 -19.21
N ASP A 309 -16.64 -14.41 -18.26
CA ASP A 309 -18.03 -14.46 -17.80
C ASP A 309 -19.00 -14.10 -18.94
N HIS A 310 -18.69 -13.05 -19.71
CA HIS A 310 -19.46 -12.66 -20.88
C HIS A 310 -19.39 -13.70 -22.01
N ASP A 311 -18.22 -14.28 -22.29
CA ASP A 311 -18.05 -15.34 -23.29
C ASP A 311 -18.84 -16.61 -22.90
N MET A 312 -18.91 -16.94 -21.61
CA MET A 312 -19.72 -18.06 -21.11
C MET A 312 -21.23 -17.80 -21.28
N MET A 313 -21.68 -16.58 -20.98
CA MET A 313 -23.06 -16.16 -21.20
C MET A 313 -23.44 -16.22 -22.69
N LEU A 314 -22.55 -15.75 -23.57
CA LEU A 314 -22.73 -15.79 -25.01
C LEU A 314 -22.86 -17.23 -25.51
N LYS A 315 -22.00 -18.15 -25.06
CA LYS A 315 -22.09 -19.57 -25.40
C LYS A 315 -23.43 -20.19 -24.97
N LYS A 316 -23.93 -19.83 -23.79
CA LYS A 316 -25.23 -20.31 -23.31
C LYS A 316 -26.37 -19.77 -24.17
N LEU A 317 -26.41 -18.46 -24.44
CA LEU A 317 -27.42 -17.85 -25.30
C LEU A 317 -27.43 -18.47 -26.71
N MET A 318 -26.26 -18.71 -27.30
CA MET A 318 -26.17 -19.37 -28.61
C MET A 318 -26.71 -20.82 -28.59
N LYS A 319 -26.46 -21.56 -27.50
CA LYS A 319 -26.99 -22.93 -27.32
C LYS A 319 -28.51 -22.92 -27.18
N ASP A 320 -29.03 -22.04 -26.32
CA ASP A 320 -30.47 -21.93 -26.06
C ASP A 320 -31.21 -21.45 -27.31
N GLN A 321 -30.63 -20.51 -28.08
CA GLN A 321 -31.15 -20.09 -29.38
C GLN A 321 -31.25 -21.27 -30.36
N LYS A 322 -30.21 -22.11 -30.45
CA LYS A 322 -30.21 -23.29 -31.31
C LYS A 322 -31.32 -24.27 -30.92
N ALA A 323 -31.52 -24.51 -29.63
CA ALA A 323 -32.61 -25.35 -29.13
C ALA A 323 -33.99 -24.79 -29.51
N PHE A 324 -34.21 -23.47 -29.38
CA PHE A 324 -35.46 -22.85 -29.81
C PHE A 324 -35.73 -22.99 -31.31
N LEU A 325 -34.69 -22.93 -32.15
CA LEU A 325 -34.83 -23.18 -33.58
C LEU A 325 -35.21 -24.63 -33.88
N GLU A 326 -34.57 -25.59 -33.20
CA GLU A 326 -34.85 -27.03 -33.32
C GLU A 326 -36.28 -27.38 -32.86
N GLU A 327 -36.78 -26.72 -31.82
CA GLU A 327 -38.14 -26.86 -31.29
C GLU A 327 -39.20 -26.06 -32.08
N GLY A 328 -38.80 -25.27 -33.08
CA GLY A 328 -39.71 -24.52 -33.96
C GLY A 328 -40.12 -23.12 -33.46
N PHE A 329 -39.58 -22.63 -32.36
CA PHE A 329 -39.87 -21.31 -31.77
C PHE A 329 -39.09 -20.16 -32.45
N LYS A 330 -39.32 -19.96 -33.76
CA LYS A 330 -38.57 -18.99 -34.59
C LYS A 330 -38.55 -17.56 -34.04
N LYS A 331 -39.69 -17.04 -33.56
CA LYS A 331 -39.79 -15.67 -33.02
C LYS A 331 -38.89 -15.46 -31.80
N LYS A 332 -38.84 -16.41 -30.87
CA LYS A 332 -37.98 -16.35 -29.69
C LYS A 332 -36.49 -16.42 -30.09
N ALA A 333 -36.15 -17.25 -31.07
CA ALA A 333 -34.79 -17.34 -31.58
C ALA A 333 -34.32 -16.04 -32.26
N GLU A 334 -35.21 -15.32 -32.95
CA GLU A 334 -34.96 -13.99 -33.52
C GLU A 334 -34.80 -12.90 -32.46
N GLU A 335 -35.60 -12.92 -31.39
CA GLU A 335 -35.43 -12.02 -30.25
C GLU A 335 -34.05 -12.21 -29.59
N MET A 336 -33.65 -13.47 -29.36
CA MET A 336 -32.33 -13.81 -28.83
C MET A 336 -31.16 -13.38 -29.72
N ASN A 337 -31.35 -13.29 -31.04
CA ASN A 337 -30.30 -12.81 -31.95
C ASN A 337 -29.85 -11.39 -31.61
N LYS A 338 -30.78 -10.52 -31.19
CA LYS A 338 -30.47 -9.15 -30.79
C LYS A 338 -29.59 -9.13 -29.53
N GLU A 339 -29.94 -9.94 -28.53
CA GLU A 339 -29.16 -10.08 -27.29
C GLU A 339 -27.75 -10.64 -27.56
N ILE A 340 -27.65 -11.66 -28.42
CA ILE A 340 -26.36 -12.23 -28.85
C ILE A 340 -25.48 -11.17 -29.51
N GLN A 341 -26.06 -10.34 -30.39
CA GLN A 341 -25.32 -9.30 -31.08
C GLN A 341 -24.85 -8.20 -30.11
N GLN A 342 -25.73 -7.73 -29.24
CA GLN A 342 -25.39 -6.76 -28.19
C GLN A 342 -24.25 -7.27 -27.31
N LEU A 343 -24.33 -8.54 -26.88
CA LEU A 343 -23.30 -9.13 -26.02
C LEU A 343 -21.96 -9.29 -26.74
N ARG A 344 -21.96 -9.63 -28.04
CA ARG A 344 -20.74 -9.65 -28.87
C ARG A 344 -20.09 -8.28 -28.96
N ASP A 345 -20.88 -7.24 -29.15
CA ASP A 345 -20.39 -5.86 -29.22
C ASP A 345 -19.77 -5.43 -27.89
N VAL A 346 -20.42 -5.75 -26.76
CA VAL A 346 -19.87 -5.52 -25.40
C VAL A 346 -18.53 -6.24 -25.19
N ILE A 347 -18.42 -7.51 -25.59
CA ILE A 347 -17.18 -8.28 -25.47
C ILE A 347 -16.07 -7.66 -26.33
N LYS A 348 -16.41 -7.25 -27.56
CA LYS A 348 -15.46 -6.62 -28.49
C LYS A 348 -14.94 -5.29 -27.94
N ASP A 349 -15.82 -4.47 -27.38
CA ASP A 349 -15.48 -3.19 -26.79
C ASP A 349 -14.62 -3.37 -25.52
N LYS A 350 -14.95 -4.33 -24.65
CA LYS A 350 -14.14 -4.67 -23.47
C LYS A 350 -12.73 -5.14 -23.86
N LYS A 351 -12.61 -5.99 -24.89
CA LYS A 351 -11.31 -6.42 -25.43
C LYS A 351 -10.50 -5.22 -25.95
N ARG A 352 -11.10 -4.35 -26.76
CA ARG A 352 -10.44 -3.16 -27.31
C ARG A 352 -10.03 -2.14 -26.23
N ASN A 353 -10.87 -1.92 -25.22
CA ASN A 353 -10.58 -0.99 -24.13
C ASN A 353 -9.55 -1.52 -23.13
N THR A 354 -9.29 -2.83 -23.12
CA THR A 354 -8.23 -3.42 -22.30
C THR A 354 -6.86 -2.93 -22.73
N ASP A 355 -6.61 -2.80 -24.04
CA ASP A 355 -5.34 -2.29 -24.55
C ASP A 355 -5.14 -0.79 -24.25
N ARG A 356 -6.21 0.00 -24.34
CA ARG A 356 -6.17 1.45 -24.04
C ARG A 356 -5.98 1.77 -22.55
N ILE A 357 -6.54 0.95 -21.67
CA ILE A 357 -6.45 1.18 -20.22
C ILE A 357 -5.08 0.77 -19.67
N LYS A 358 -4.41 -0.20 -20.32
CA LYS A 358 -2.98 -0.46 -20.07
C LYS A 358 -2.12 0.79 -20.29
N GLU A 359 -2.41 1.59 -21.33
CA GLU A 359 -1.71 2.86 -21.61
C GLU A 359 -2.11 3.98 -20.65
N ALA A 360 -3.40 4.10 -20.29
CA ALA A 360 -3.89 5.18 -19.42
C ALA A 360 -3.47 5.03 -17.94
N LEU A 361 -3.35 3.80 -17.43
CA LEU A 361 -2.88 3.54 -16.05
C LEU A 361 -1.42 3.99 -15.85
N LEU A 362 -0.58 3.85 -16.88
CA LEU A 362 0.80 4.35 -16.87
C LEU A 362 0.85 5.89 -16.79
N ASN A 363 -0.07 6.58 -17.46
CA ASN A 363 -0.09 8.04 -17.56
C ASN A 363 -0.79 8.72 -16.37
N GLY A 364 -1.90 8.16 -15.86
CA GLY A 364 -2.71 8.77 -14.80
C GLY A 364 -2.09 8.65 -13.40
N PHE A 365 -1.40 7.54 -13.12
CA PHE A 365 -0.66 7.39 -11.87
C PHE A 365 0.59 8.27 -11.82
N SER A 366 1.26 8.47 -12.97
CA SER A 366 2.32 9.47 -13.09
C SER A 366 1.84 10.86 -12.64
N THR A 367 0.59 11.24 -12.89
CA THR A 367 0.04 12.54 -12.50
C THR A 367 -0.32 12.67 -11.01
N VAL A 368 -0.80 11.60 -10.37
CA VAL A 368 -1.06 11.57 -8.91
C VAL A 368 0.26 11.55 -8.13
N LEU A 369 1.24 10.80 -8.63
CA LEU A 369 2.62 10.81 -8.15
C LEU A 369 3.28 12.17 -8.30
N PHE A 370 3.10 12.80 -9.45
CA PHE A 370 3.58 14.17 -9.67
C PHE A 370 2.91 15.15 -8.72
N HIS A 371 1.63 15.00 -8.42
CA HIS A 371 0.95 15.82 -7.41
C HIS A 371 1.50 15.60 -5.99
N TYR A 372 1.82 14.37 -5.61
CA TYR A 372 2.45 14.06 -4.32
C TYR A 372 3.87 14.62 -4.22
N LEU A 373 4.69 14.44 -5.27
CA LEU A 373 6.02 15.04 -5.39
C LEU A 373 5.96 16.58 -5.35
N VAL A 374 5.01 17.20 -6.04
CA VAL A 374 4.80 18.66 -6.06
C VAL A 374 4.27 19.19 -4.72
N ARG A 375 3.45 18.42 -3.99
CA ARG A 375 2.97 18.82 -2.65
C ARG A 375 4.11 18.77 -1.62
N TYR A 376 4.98 17.79 -1.72
CA TYR A 376 6.17 17.67 -0.87
C TYR A 376 7.17 18.82 -1.13
N LEU A 377 7.38 19.17 -2.40
CA LEU A 377 8.18 20.34 -2.79
C LEU A 377 7.59 21.69 -2.36
N LYS A 378 6.31 21.75 -1.96
CA LYS A 378 5.65 22.98 -1.48
C LYS A 378 5.66 23.15 0.04
N HIS A 379 6.05 22.11 0.79
CA HIS A 379 6.09 22.13 2.25
C HIS A 379 7.52 22.20 2.83
N LEU A 380 8.53 22.25 1.96
CA LEU A 380 9.89 22.74 2.21
C LEU A 380 10.02 24.18 1.71
#